data_AF-A0AAD3SNU3-F1
#
_entry.id   AF-A0AAD3SNU3-F1
#
_cell.length_a   1.000
_cell.length_b   1.000
_cell.length_c   1.000
_cell.angle_alpha   90.00
_cell.angle_beta   90.00
_cell.angle_gamma   90.00
#
_symmetry.space_group_name_H-M   'P 1'
#
loop_
_entity.id
_entity.type
_entity.pdbx_description
1 polymer ?
#
loop_
_entity_poly.entity_id
_entity_poly.type
_entity_poly.pdbx_seq_one_letter_code
_entity_poly.pdbx_strand_id
1 'polypeptide(L)'
;MIHSARGVFNRLLPDVHISTDHKVGEQAGNSPGYGISLVAETTSGCFVSADTAISYGIIEETGEIEDDDRKDLAPAEDVGNQIASILLGEIEQGGVVDVA
;
A
#
# COMPACT_ATOMS: atom_id res chain seq x y z
N MET A 1 -7.58 -2.38 -1.08
CA MET A 1 -6.26 -2.66 -0.47
C MET A 1 -6.33 -3.82 0.51
N ILE A 2 -7.06 -3.70 1.64
CA ILE A 2 -7.04 -4.73 2.68
C ILE A 2 -7.56 -6.08 2.17
N HIS A 3 -8.74 -6.09 1.56
CA HIS A 3 -9.36 -7.32 1.08
C HIS A 3 -8.52 -8.02 0.01
N SER A 4 -7.94 -7.26 -0.92
CA SER A 4 -7.03 -7.81 -1.93
C SER A 4 -5.76 -8.37 -1.33
N ALA A 5 -5.06 -7.61 -0.49
CA ALA A 5 -3.85 -8.10 0.19
C ALA A 5 -4.12 -9.35 1.04
N ARG A 6 -5.22 -9.36 1.81
CA ARG A 6 -5.66 -10.56 2.56
C ARG A 6 -5.99 -11.73 1.63
N GLY A 7 -6.58 -11.48 0.47
CA GLY A 7 -6.90 -12.52 -0.52
C GLY A 7 -5.67 -13.26 -1.05
N VAL A 8 -4.52 -12.57 -1.09
CA VAL A 8 -3.20 -13.16 -1.40
C VAL A 8 -2.66 -13.91 -0.18
N PHE A 9 -2.50 -13.25 0.96
CA PHE A 9 -1.82 -13.83 2.12
C PHE A 9 -2.59 -14.99 2.78
N ASN A 10 -3.93 -14.95 2.81
CA ASN A 10 -4.74 -16.01 3.44
C ASN A 10 -4.61 -17.37 2.74
N ARG A 11 -4.03 -17.43 1.54
CA ARG A 11 -3.69 -18.68 0.87
C ARG A 11 -2.46 -19.36 1.48
N LEU A 12 -1.62 -18.59 2.16
CA LEU A 12 -0.36 -19.02 2.76
C LEU A 12 -0.49 -19.16 4.29
N LEU A 13 -1.05 -18.14 4.96
CA LEU A 13 -1.14 -18.08 6.42
C LEU A 13 -2.48 -17.46 6.85
N PRO A 14 -3.14 -18.00 7.88
CA PRO A 14 -4.38 -17.43 8.41
C PRO A 14 -4.15 -16.19 9.28
N ASP A 15 -2.94 -16.03 9.83
CA ASP A 15 -2.58 -14.95 10.74
C ASP A 15 -2.12 -13.72 9.98
N VAL A 16 -3.09 -12.97 9.48
CA VAL A 16 -2.88 -11.72 8.74
C VAL A 16 -3.64 -10.62 9.45
N HIS A 17 -2.94 -9.62 9.96
CA HIS A 17 -3.52 -8.45 10.59
C HIS A 17 -3.18 -7.19 9.78
N ILE A 18 -4.20 -6.47 9.31
CA ILE A 18 -4.04 -5.21 8.59
C ILE A 18 -4.95 -4.18 9.26
N SER A 19 -4.33 -3.14 9.81
CA SER A 19 -5.02 -2.02 10.47
C SER A 19 -5.29 -0.89 9.49
N THR A 20 -6.38 -0.15 9.70
CA THR A 20 -6.70 1.07 8.94
C THR A 20 -6.55 2.30 9.82
N ASP A 21 -5.84 3.29 9.33
CA ASP A 21 -5.81 4.63 9.93
C ASP A 21 -6.34 5.66 8.93
N HIS A 22 -7.65 5.87 8.93
CA HIS A 22 -8.28 6.87 8.09
C HIS A 22 -8.28 8.23 8.81
N LYS A 23 -7.57 9.21 8.24
CA LYS A 23 -7.54 10.59 8.73
C LYS A 23 -8.39 11.50 7.85
N VAL A 24 -9.06 12.48 8.46
CA VAL A 24 -9.89 13.48 7.78
C VAL A 24 -9.67 14.88 8.36
N GLY A 25 -9.94 15.91 7.57
CA GLY A 25 -9.84 17.31 7.99
C GLY A 25 -8.40 17.72 8.30
N GLU A 26 -8.21 18.53 9.35
CA GLU A 26 -6.89 19.04 9.75
C GLU A 26 -5.88 17.92 10.08
N GLN A 27 -6.36 16.72 10.44
CA GLN A 27 -5.50 15.57 10.73
C GLN A 27 -4.96 14.86 9.47
N ALA A 28 -5.54 15.12 8.29
CA ALA A 28 -5.16 14.48 7.03
C ALA A 28 -4.06 15.24 6.27
N GLY A 29 -3.76 16.47 6.67
CA GLY A 29 -2.85 17.36 5.94
C GLY A 29 -3.44 17.88 4.63
N ASN A 30 -2.59 18.49 3.80
CA ASN A 30 -3.01 19.21 2.58
C ASN A 30 -2.98 18.35 1.31
N SER A 31 -2.39 17.15 1.38
CA SER A 31 -2.21 16.27 0.21
C SER A 31 -3.10 15.03 0.35
N PRO A 32 -4.20 14.93 -0.42
CA PRO A 32 -5.01 13.73 -0.40
C PRO A 32 -4.23 12.55 -0.99
N GLY A 33 -4.31 11.41 -0.32
CA GLY A 33 -3.62 10.20 -0.72
C GLY A 33 -4.00 9.03 0.16
N TYR A 34 -3.54 7.85 -0.24
CA TYR A 34 -3.66 6.64 0.54
C TYR A 34 -2.39 5.81 0.37
N GLY A 35 -2.13 4.95 1.34
CA GLY A 35 -1.00 4.06 1.30
C GLY A 35 -1.25 2.83 2.16
N ILE A 36 -0.36 1.86 2.03
CA ILE A 36 -0.35 0.67 2.84
C ILE A 36 1.10 0.27 3.08
N SER A 37 1.40 -0.09 4.33
CA SER A 37 2.67 -0.67 4.75
C SER A 37 2.38 -2.05 5.31
N LEU A 38 3.10 -3.04 4.81
CA LEU A 38 2.98 -4.43 5.22
C LEU A 38 4.32 -4.90 5.79
N VAL A 39 4.25 -5.69 6.84
CA VAL A 39 5.42 -6.26 7.50
C VAL A 39 5.18 -7.75 7.74
N ALA A 40 6.11 -8.58 7.31
CA ALA A 40 6.16 -10.00 7.62
C ALA A 40 7.17 -10.24 8.76
N GLU A 41 6.68 -10.78 9.87
CA GLU A 41 7.51 -11.18 11.00
C GLU A 41 7.83 -12.68 10.90
N THR A 42 9.11 -13.03 10.98
CA THR A 42 9.55 -14.42 11.03
C THR A 42 9.64 -14.92 12.47
N THR A 43 9.57 -16.23 12.67
CA THR A 43 9.74 -16.86 13.99
C THR A 43 11.16 -16.69 14.56
N SER A 44 12.11 -16.24 13.76
CA SER A 44 13.47 -15.87 14.17
C SER A 44 13.62 -14.39 14.55
N GLY A 45 12.52 -13.61 14.56
CA GLY A 45 12.52 -12.19 14.92
C GLY A 45 13.06 -11.28 13.81
N CYS A 46 13.02 -11.72 12.55
CA CYS A 46 13.36 -10.89 11.39
C CYS A 46 12.09 -10.24 10.84
N PHE A 47 12.23 -9.03 10.29
CA PHE A 47 11.13 -8.27 9.72
C PHE A 47 11.45 -7.92 8.28
N VAL A 48 10.53 -8.23 7.38
CA VAL A 48 10.60 -7.87 5.97
C VAL A 48 9.42 -6.98 5.67
N SER A 49 9.64 -5.82 5.05
CA SER A 49 8.59 -4.84 4.83
C SER A 49 8.44 -4.46 3.36
N ALA A 50 7.25 -4.01 3.02
CA ALA A 50 6.99 -3.37 1.74
C ALA A 50 5.90 -2.31 1.94
N ASP A 51 6.12 -1.13 1.39
CA ASP A 51 5.16 -0.03 1.43
C ASP A 51 4.90 0.58 0.06
N THR A 52 3.73 1.19 -0.06
CA THR A 52 3.36 1.97 -1.23
C THR A 52 2.48 3.14 -0.82
N ALA A 53 2.70 4.27 -1.50
CA ALA A 53 1.95 5.50 -1.28
C ALA A 53 1.45 6.03 -2.63
N ILE A 54 0.16 6.37 -2.65
CA ILE A 54 -0.52 6.95 -3.79
C ILE A 54 -1.01 8.34 -3.38
N SER A 55 -0.52 9.36 -4.07
CA SER A 55 -0.98 10.74 -3.91
C SER A 55 -1.76 11.17 -5.14
N TYR A 56 -2.85 11.89 -4.93
CA TYR A 56 -3.48 12.64 -6.00
C TYR A 56 -2.61 13.89 -6.20
N GLY A 57 -2.19 14.18 -7.43
CA GLY A 57 -1.46 15.41 -7.72
C GLY A 57 -2.34 16.62 -7.42
N ILE A 58 -1.84 17.58 -6.63
CA ILE A 58 -2.47 18.89 -6.51
C ILE A 58 -2.20 19.61 -7.83
N ILE A 59 -3.23 19.77 -8.66
CA ILE A 59 -3.19 20.72 -9.78
C ILE A 59 -3.34 22.10 -9.14
N GLU A 60 -2.33 22.95 -9.31
CA GLU A 60 -2.30 24.31 -8.77
C GLU A 60 -3.56 25.11 -9.15
N GLU A 61 -3.88 26.06 -8.29
CA GLU A 61 -5.09 26.87 -8.13
C GLU A 61 -5.51 27.76 -9.33
N THR A 62 -5.17 27.41 -10.56
CA THR A 62 -5.53 28.19 -11.75
C THR A 62 -6.27 27.37 -12.78
N GLY A 63 -7.60 27.39 -12.65
CA GLY A 63 -8.53 27.41 -13.78
C GLY A 63 -8.65 26.11 -14.57
N GLU A 64 -9.82 25.47 -14.40
CA GLU A 64 -10.50 24.66 -15.41
C GLU A 64 -9.64 23.66 -16.19
N ILE A 65 -9.65 22.39 -15.77
CA ILE A 65 -9.31 21.30 -16.69
C ILE A 65 -10.37 20.20 -16.59
N GLU A 66 -10.71 19.73 -17.78
CA GLU A 66 -11.63 18.68 -18.17
C GLU A 66 -11.43 17.39 -17.35
N ASP A 67 -12.50 16.61 -17.21
CA ASP A 67 -12.60 15.33 -16.46
C ASP A 67 -11.55 14.23 -16.84
N ASP A 68 -10.57 14.55 -17.70
CA ASP A 68 -9.63 13.64 -18.39
C ASP A 68 -8.23 13.56 -17.73
N ASP A 69 -7.85 14.51 -16.85
CA ASP A 69 -6.53 14.52 -16.16
C ASP A 69 -6.56 13.86 -14.75
N ARG A 70 -7.64 13.14 -14.41
CA ARG A 70 -7.54 12.07 -13.42
C ARG A 70 -6.69 10.96 -14.05
N LYS A 71 -5.37 11.15 -14.06
CA LYS A 71 -4.37 10.08 -14.28
C LYS A 71 -4.95 8.81 -13.68
N ASP A 72 -5.24 7.79 -14.49
CA ASP A 72 -5.93 6.57 -14.06
C ASP A 72 -5.21 5.98 -12.83
N LEU A 73 -5.66 6.37 -11.64
CA LEU A 73 -5.05 5.91 -10.41
C LEU A 73 -5.45 4.45 -10.30
N ALA A 74 -4.43 3.59 -10.23
CA ALA A 74 -4.63 2.16 -10.12
C ALA A 74 -5.68 1.89 -9.02
N PRO A 75 -6.70 1.08 -9.31
CA PRO A 75 -7.70 0.70 -8.31
C PRO A 75 -7.03 0.27 -7.01
N ALA A 76 -7.58 0.70 -5.87
CA ALA A 76 -7.07 0.33 -4.55
C ALA A 76 -7.01 -1.21 -4.35
N GLU A 77 -7.78 -1.97 -5.13
CA GLU A 77 -7.68 -3.43 -5.19
C GLU A 77 -6.34 -3.88 -5.79
N ASP A 78 -6.00 -3.36 -6.97
CA ASP A 78 -4.76 -3.65 -7.70
C ASP A 78 -3.52 -3.23 -6.93
N VAL A 79 -3.57 -2.07 -6.26
CA VAL A 79 -2.48 -1.63 -5.37
C VAL A 79 -2.27 -2.64 -4.24
N GLY A 80 -3.36 -3.16 -3.66
CA GLY A 80 -3.29 -4.18 -2.60
C GLY A 80 -2.74 -5.53 -3.09
N ASN A 81 -3.08 -5.94 -4.32
CA ASN A 81 -2.53 -7.15 -4.93
C ASN A 81 -1.03 -6.99 -5.25
N GLN A 82 -0.64 -5.84 -5.82
CA GLN A 82 0.74 -5.52 -6.17
C GLN A 82 1.63 -5.51 -4.93
N ILE A 83 1.27 -4.76 -3.88
CA ILE A 83 2.11 -4.66 -2.68
C ILE A 83 2.24 -6.00 -1.94
N ALA A 84 1.18 -6.82 -1.93
CA ALA A 84 1.25 -8.17 -1.37
C ALA A 84 2.21 -9.06 -2.17
N SER A 85 2.22 -8.92 -3.49
CA SER A 85 3.12 -9.66 -4.37
C SER A 85 4.57 -9.21 -4.22
N ILE A 86 4.80 -7.90 -4.03
CA ILE A 86 6.13 -7.33 -3.75
C ILE A 86 6.68 -7.90 -2.44
N LEU A 87 5.90 -7.88 -1.35
CA LEU A 87 6.34 -8.44 -0.07
C LEU A 87 6.67 -9.93 -0.17
N LEU A 88 5.85 -10.71 -0.90
CA LEU A 88 6.15 -12.12 -1.14
C LEU A 88 7.41 -12.32 -1.98
N GLY A 89 7.68 -11.43 -2.94
CA GLY A 89 8.92 -11.44 -3.72
C GLY A 89 10.15 -11.16 -2.86
N GLU A 90 10.07 -10.21 -1.92
CA GLU A 90 11.14 -9.96 -0.95
C GLU A 90 11.39 -11.18 -0.05
N ILE A 91 10.32 -11.82 0.43
CA ILE A 91 10.42 -13.07 1.21
C ILE A 91 11.03 -14.20 0.37
N GLU A 92 10.68 -14.32 -0.91
CA GLU A 92 11.19 -15.33 -1.83
C GLU A 92 12.69 -15.13 -2.13
N GLN A 93 13.14 -13.89 -2.30
CA GLN A 93 14.58 -13.56 -2.43
C GLN A 93 15.36 -14.01 -1.18
N GLY A 94 14.72 -13.93 -0.01
CA GLY A 94 15.25 -14.41 1.27
C GLY A 94 16.32 -13.49 1.84
N GLY A 95 17.01 -13.98 2.89
CA GLY A 95 17.97 -13.19 3.65
C GLY A 95 17.42 -12.77 5.02
N VAL A 96 18.00 -11.73 5.60
CA VAL A 96 17.65 -11.23 6.94
C VAL A 96 17.04 -9.83 6.90
N VAL A 97 17.29 -9.09 5.82
CA VAL A 97 16.91 -7.69 5.64
C VAL A 97 16.33 -7.53 4.24
N ASP A 98 15.27 -6.73 4.12
CA ASP A 98 14.68 -6.31 2.86
C ASP A 98 15.64 -5.43 2.03
N VAL A 99 15.42 -5.41 0.71
CA VAL A 99 16.13 -4.50 -0.18
C VAL A 99 15.42 -3.13 -0.18
N ALA A 100 16.21 -2.08 0.04
CA ALA A 100 15.76 -0.68 0.06
C ALA A 100 15.50 -0.09 -1.34
#